data_AF-A0A941IVB5-F1
#
_entry.id   AF-A0A941IVB5-F1
#
_cell.length_a   1.000
_cell.length_b   1.000
_cell.length_c   1.000
_cell.angle_alpha   90.00
_cell.angle_beta   90.00
_cell.angle_gamma   90.00
#
_symmetry.space_group_name_H-M   'P 1'
#
loop_
_entity.id
_entity.type
_entity.pdbx_description
1 polymer ?
#
loop_
_entity_poly.entity_id
_entity_poly.type
_entity_poly.pdbx_seq_one_letter_code
_entity_poly.pdbx_strand_id
1 'polypeptide(L)'
;MAGVRPGAGGDVELLLTGPDGDETLRTEHVIAATGYRIGPDSFPFLSPDLRAELARVEYWPRLGPGYQSSIPGLYFVGFPAAASYGPLMRFVCGTAFASPRVARAVHARVHGGD
;
A
#
# COMPACT_ATOMS: atom_id res chain seq x y z
N MET A 1 -14.97 3.45 17.69
CA MET A 1 -13.49 3.34 17.54
C MET A 1 -13.10 2.07 18.24
N ALA A 2 -12.67 1.04 17.50
CA ALA A 2 -12.25 -0.21 18.11
C ALA A 2 -10.91 -0.01 18.85
N GLY A 3 -10.77 -0.60 20.04
CA GLY A 3 -9.62 -0.40 20.91
C GLY A 3 -9.23 -1.69 21.63
N VAL A 4 -7.97 -1.81 22.02
CA VAL A 4 -7.47 -2.95 22.80
C VAL A 4 -6.89 -2.43 24.11
N ARG A 5 -7.25 -3.04 25.23
CA ARG A 5 -6.71 -2.71 26.55
C ARG A 5 -6.37 -3.97 27.33
N PRO A 6 -5.32 -3.95 28.15
CA PRO A 6 -5.04 -5.04 29.08
C PRO A 6 -6.19 -5.16 30.10
N GLY A 7 -6.60 -6.39 30.36
CA GLY A 7 -7.53 -6.77 31.40
C GLY A 7 -6.82 -7.03 32.73
N ALA A 8 -7.60 -7.05 33.82
CA ALA A 8 -7.08 -7.16 35.18
C ALA A 8 -6.51 -8.54 35.51
N GLY A 9 -6.85 -9.58 34.73
CA GLY A 9 -6.43 -10.97 34.97
C GLY A 9 -5.33 -11.46 34.03
N GLY A 10 -4.66 -10.57 33.29
CA GLY A 10 -3.75 -10.95 32.20
C GLY A 10 -4.47 -11.26 30.88
N ASP A 11 -5.79 -11.12 30.86
CA ASP A 11 -6.63 -11.16 29.66
C ASP A 11 -6.53 -9.84 28.87
N VAL A 12 -7.05 -9.84 27.65
CA VAL A 12 -7.14 -8.70 26.76
C VAL A 12 -8.61 -8.38 26.53
N GLU A 13 -8.96 -7.10 26.65
CA GLU A 13 -10.29 -6.62 26.37
C GLU A 13 -10.28 -5.80 25.06
N LEU A 14 -11.13 -6.21 24.11
CA LEU A 14 -11.34 -5.54 22.84
C LEU A 14 -12.67 -4.81 22.84
N LEU A 15 -12.65 -3.52 22.55
CA LEU A 15 -13.83 -2.78 22.13
C LEU A 15 -13.98 -2.95 20.61
N LEU A 16 -15.09 -3.51 20.17
CA LEU A 16 -15.43 -3.76 18.78
C LEU A 16 -16.58 -2.81 18.41
N THR A 17 -16.43 -2.03 17.35
CA THR A 17 -17.52 -1.21 16.80
C THR A 17 -18.05 -1.89 15.55
N GLY A 18 -19.34 -2.24 15.53
CA GLY A 18 -20.01 -2.86 14.40
C GLY A 18 -21.30 -2.13 14.00
N PRO A 19 -21.98 -2.59 12.92
CA PRO A 19 -23.26 -2.03 12.49
C PRO A 19 -24.35 -2.13 13.58
N ASP A 20 -24.27 -3.15 14.43
CA ASP A 20 -25.22 -3.43 15.50
C ASP A 20 -24.89 -2.71 16.83
N GLY A 21 -23.86 -1.85 16.82
CA GLY A 21 -23.39 -1.11 17.98
C GLY A 21 -21.99 -1.53 18.44
N ASP A 22 -21.61 -1.02 19.62
CA ASP A 22 -20.33 -1.34 20.24
C ASP A 22 -20.47 -2.58 21.14
N GLU A 23 -19.50 -3.49 21.05
CA GLU A 23 -19.38 -4.72 21.85
C GLU A 23 -18.02 -4.76 22.55
N THR A 24 -17.97 -5.38 23.74
CA THR A 24 -16.73 -5.68 24.44
C THR A 24 -16.46 -7.19 24.46
N LEU A 25 -15.33 -7.61 23.91
CA LEU A 25 -14.88 -9.01 23.89
C LEU A 25 -13.65 -9.20 24.79
N ARG A 26 -13.65 -10.23 25.64
CA ARG A 26 -12.49 -10.62 26.46
C ARG A 26 -11.88 -11.91 25.93
N THR A 27 -10.56 -11.93 25.77
CA THR A 27 -9.80 -13.07 25.25
C THR A 27 -8.41 -13.11 25.87
N GLU A 28 -7.74 -14.25 25.82
CA GLU A 28 -6.35 -14.38 26.27
C GLU A 28 -5.36 -13.89 25.21
N HIS A 29 -5.72 -13.99 23.93
CA HIS A 29 -4.83 -13.67 22.81
C HIS A 29 -5.54 -12.92 21.69
N VAL A 30 -4.78 -12.05 21.00
CA VAL A 30 -5.22 -11.29 19.83
C VAL A 30 -4.20 -11.46 18.71
N ILE A 31 -4.67 -11.84 17.52
CA ILE A 31 -3.87 -11.85 16.29
C ILE A 31 -4.36 -10.72 15.39
N ALA A 32 -3.55 -9.67 15.22
CA ALA A 32 -3.87 -8.52 14.38
C ALA A 32 -3.59 -8.81 12.89
N ALA A 33 -4.47 -9.57 12.24
CA ALA A 33 -4.40 -9.88 10.80
C ALA A 33 -5.00 -8.76 9.91
N THR A 34 -4.72 -7.49 10.21
CA THR A 34 -5.37 -6.31 9.61
C THR A 34 -4.79 -5.90 8.24
N GLY A 35 -3.91 -6.71 7.66
CA GLY A 35 -3.25 -6.46 6.39
C GLY A 35 -2.11 -5.45 6.50
N TYR A 36 -1.76 -4.83 5.37
CA TYR A 36 -0.62 -3.91 5.26
C TYR A 36 -1.03 -2.57 4.65
N ARG A 37 -0.36 -1.50 5.08
CA ARG A 37 -0.36 -0.20 4.40
C ARG A 37 1.03 -0.01 3.80
N ILE A 38 1.12 -0.07 2.48
CA ILE A 38 2.38 0.15 1.77
C ILE A 38 2.29 1.48 1.05
N GLY A 39 3.17 2.39 1.42
CA GLY A 39 3.33 3.68 0.79
C GLY A 39 4.80 3.97 0.47
N PRO A 40 5.11 5.13 -0.12
CA PRO A 40 6.49 5.52 -0.40
C PRO A 40 7.40 5.49 0.83
N ASP A 41 6.85 5.74 2.01
CA ASP A 41 7.59 5.76 3.28
C ASP A 41 7.99 4.36 3.76
N SER A 42 7.41 3.31 3.17
CA SER A 42 7.82 1.91 3.40
C SER A 42 9.12 1.54 2.65
N PHE A 43 9.68 2.43 1.82
CA PHE A 43 10.90 2.21 1.05
C PHE A 43 12.07 3.04 1.62
N PRO A 44 12.84 2.50 2.58
CA PRO A 44 13.94 3.23 3.20
C PRO A 44 15.09 3.55 2.24
N PHE A 45 15.18 2.84 1.12
CA PHE A 45 16.15 3.11 0.05
C PHE A 45 15.83 4.37 -0.78
N LEU A 46 14.58 4.87 -0.74
CA LEU A 46 14.26 6.17 -1.34
C LEU A 46 14.74 7.28 -0.41
N SER A 47 15.44 8.28 -0.95
CA SER A 47 15.84 9.44 -0.16
C SER A 47 14.62 10.18 0.39
N PRO A 48 14.75 10.91 1.52
CA PRO A 48 13.69 11.79 2.01
C PRO A 48 13.18 12.76 0.95
N ASP A 49 14.07 13.33 0.13
CA ASP A 49 13.73 14.29 -0.93
C ASP A 49 12.85 13.63 -2.02
N LEU A 50 13.22 12.43 -2.49
CA LEU A 50 12.40 11.69 -3.45
C LEU A 50 11.03 11.34 -2.88
N ARG A 51 10.94 11.01 -1.58
CA ARG A 51 9.65 10.73 -0.92
C ARG A 51 8.78 11.98 -0.80
N ALA A 52 9.39 13.15 -0.65
CA ALA A 52 8.71 14.44 -0.54
C ALA A 52 8.20 14.96 -1.89
N GLU A 53 8.95 14.75 -2.98
CA GLU A 53 8.58 15.17 -4.33
C GLU A 53 7.53 14.25 -5.00
N LEU A 54 7.41 13.02 -4.51
CA LEU A 54 6.51 12.02 -5.08
C LEU A 54 5.04 12.41 -4.85
N ALA A 55 4.30 12.65 -5.94
CA ALA A 55 2.87 12.90 -5.88
C ALA A 55 2.12 11.64 -5.39
N ARG A 56 1.14 11.83 -4.50
CA ARG A 56 0.42 10.75 -3.83
C ARG A 56 -1.10 10.85 -4.01
N VAL A 57 -1.77 9.70 -3.94
CA VAL A 57 -3.20 9.59 -3.67
C VAL A 57 -3.32 8.92 -2.30
N GLU A 58 -3.74 9.69 -1.29
CA GLU A 58 -3.55 9.33 0.13
C GLU A 58 -2.09 8.94 0.42
N TYR A 59 -1.84 7.68 0.79
CA TYR A 59 -0.51 7.13 1.09
C TYR A 59 0.11 6.37 -0.08
N TRP A 60 -0.52 6.33 -1.25
CA TRP A 60 -0.05 5.60 -2.44
C TRP A 60 0.67 6.53 -3.43
N PRO A 61 1.71 6.07 -4.14
CA PRO A 61 2.25 6.84 -5.26
C PRO A 61 1.17 7.02 -6.34
N ARG A 62 1.00 8.25 -6.84
CA ARG A 62 0.14 8.50 -8.00
C ARG A 62 0.88 8.06 -9.26
N LEU A 63 0.36 7.06 -9.97
CA LEU A 63 0.98 6.53 -11.17
C LEU A 63 0.23 6.96 -12.44
N GLY A 64 1.00 7.35 -13.46
CA GLY A 64 0.53 7.58 -14.82
C GLY A 64 0.63 6.32 -15.69
N PRO A 65 0.45 6.46 -17.02
CA PRO A 65 0.61 5.37 -17.98
C PRO A 65 1.95 4.67 -17.84
N GLY A 66 1.97 3.33 -17.97
CA GLY A 66 3.21 2.56 -17.92
C GLY A 66 3.83 2.41 -16.53
N TYR A 67 3.06 2.62 -15.46
CA TYR A 67 3.49 2.52 -14.05
C TYR A 67 4.50 3.58 -13.60
N GLN A 68 4.67 4.67 -14.36
CA GLN A 68 5.57 5.75 -13.99
C GLN A 68 4.95 6.65 -12.93
N SER A 69 5.74 7.02 -11.93
CA SER A 69 5.33 8.01 -10.92
C SER A 69 5.39 9.45 -11.46
N SER A 70 5.13 10.43 -10.60
CA SER A 70 5.38 11.84 -10.95
C SER A 70 6.86 12.17 -11.15
N ILE A 71 7.78 11.32 -10.67
CA ILE A 71 9.22 11.50 -10.83
C ILE A 71 9.66 10.75 -12.10
N PRO A 72 10.21 11.45 -13.10
CA PRO A 72 10.66 10.82 -14.33
C PRO A 72 11.68 9.70 -14.09
N GLY A 73 11.44 8.52 -14.66
CA GLY A 73 12.33 7.35 -14.48
C GLY A 73 12.10 6.54 -13.20
N LEU A 74 11.20 6.97 -12.30
CA LEU A 74 10.82 6.20 -11.13
C LEU A 74 9.47 5.50 -11.36
N TYR A 75 9.47 4.17 -11.30
CA TYR A 75 8.32 3.31 -11.56
C TYR A 75 7.96 2.48 -10.32
N PHE A 76 6.67 2.22 -10.12
CA PHE A 76 6.19 1.36 -9.04
C PHE A 76 5.25 0.30 -9.61
N VAL A 77 5.44 -0.97 -9.25
CA VAL A 77 4.58 -2.10 -9.64
C VAL A 77 4.15 -2.90 -8.41
N GLY A 78 3.15 -3.76 -8.56
CA GLY A 78 2.62 -4.55 -7.44
C GLY A 78 1.85 -3.67 -6.46
N PHE A 79 1.84 -4.01 -5.18
CA PHE A 79 0.95 -3.39 -4.18
C PHE A 79 0.96 -1.84 -4.22
N PRO A 80 2.09 -1.13 -4.30
CA PRO A 80 2.11 0.34 -4.41
C PRO A 80 1.31 0.92 -5.58
N ALA A 81 1.07 0.15 -6.64
CA ALA A 81 0.30 0.57 -7.81
C ALA A 81 -1.22 0.38 -7.66
N ALA A 82 -1.70 -0.23 -6.56
CA ALA A 82 -3.11 -0.61 -6.43
C ALA A 82 -4.09 0.56 -6.47
N ALA A 83 -3.69 1.74 -5.99
CA ALA A 83 -4.54 2.93 -6.05
C ALA A 83 -4.74 3.47 -7.48
N SER A 84 -3.77 3.24 -8.39
CA SER A 84 -3.84 3.73 -9.78
C SER A 84 -4.25 2.65 -10.78
N TYR A 85 -3.92 1.39 -10.52
CA TYR A 85 -4.13 0.26 -11.45
C TYR A 85 -5.13 -0.78 -10.93
N GLY A 86 -5.72 -0.55 -9.77
CA GLY A 86 -6.79 -1.37 -9.21
C GLY A 86 -6.30 -2.54 -8.33
N PRO A 87 -7.25 -3.27 -7.72
CA PRO A 87 -6.98 -4.22 -6.64
C PRO A 87 -6.16 -5.44 -7.07
N LEU A 88 -6.11 -5.78 -8.38
CA LEU A 88 -5.28 -6.89 -8.87
C LEU A 88 -3.79 -6.70 -8.57
N MET A 89 -3.33 -5.46 -8.40
CA MET A 89 -1.95 -5.17 -8.05
C MET A 89 -1.55 -5.66 -6.66
N ARG A 90 -2.52 -6.07 -5.84
CA ARG A 90 -2.29 -6.73 -4.54
C ARG A 90 -1.99 -8.23 -4.68
N PHE A 91 -2.03 -8.78 -5.90
CA PHE A 91 -1.92 -10.21 -6.16
C PHE A 91 -0.94 -10.53 -7.29
N VAL A 92 -0.30 -11.70 -7.21
CA VAL A 92 0.66 -12.19 -8.21
C VAL A 92 0.02 -12.31 -9.59
N CYS A 93 -1.27 -12.62 -9.70
CA CYS A 93 -1.98 -12.72 -10.98
C CYS A 93 -2.00 -11.38 -11.76
N GLY A 94 -1.82 -10.24 -11.09
CA GLY A 94 -1.69 -8.93 -11.72
C GLY A 94 -0.41 -8.76 -12.56
N THR A 95 0.60 -9.63 -12.38
CA THR A 95 1.89 -9.56 -13.07
C THR A 95 1.75 -9.59 -14.59
N ALA A 96 0.90 -10.48 -15.12
CA ALA A 96 0.69 -10.59 -16.56
C ALA A 96 0.15 -9.29 -17.19
N PHE A 97 -0.59 -8.50 -16.42
CA PHE A 97 -1.06 -7.19 -16.83
C PHE A 97 0.02 -6.09 -16.67
N ALA A 98 0.76 -6.11 -15.55
CA ALA A 98 1.74 -5.08 -15.21
C ALA A 98 3.03 -5.15 -16.05
N SER A 99 3.62 -6.34 -16.17
CA SER A 99 4.95 -6.54 -16.77
C SER A 99 5.12 -5.97 -18.18
N PRO A 100 4.25 -6.26 -19.17
CA PRO A 100 4.44 -5.71 -20.52
C PRO A 100 4.32 -4.19 -20.57
N ARG A 101 3.52 -3.59 -19.68
CA ARG A 101 3.30 -2.13 -19.64
C ARG A 101 4.51 -1.40 -19.07
N VAL A 102 5.04 -1.86 -17.93
CA VAL A 102 6.22 -1.25 -17.33
C VAL A 102 7.46 -1.49 -18.20
N ALA A 103 7.61 -2.68 -18.79
CA ALA A 103 8.73 -2.97 -19.69
C ALA A 103 8.72 -2.06 -20.92
N ARG A 104 7.56 -1.86 -21.56
CA ARG A 104 7.42 -0.95 -22.70
C ARG A 104 7.73 0.50 -22.30
N ALA A 105 7.28 0.95 -21.12
CA ALA A 105 7.52 2.31 -20.65
C ALA A 105 9.01 2.56 -20.35
N VAL A 106 9.67 1.63 -19.68
CA VAL A 106 11.11 1.70 -19.42
C VAL A 106 11.90 1.65 -20.73
N HIS A 107 11.56 0.75 -21.64
CA HIS A 107 12.21 0.66 -22.95
C HIS A 107 12.08 1.99 -23.72
N ALA A 108 10.87 2.54 -23.81
CA ALA A 108 10.61 3.82 -24.47
C ALA A 108 11.38 4.97 -23.81
N ARG A 109 11.54 4.98 -22.47
CA ARG A 109 12.30 6.03 -21.77
C ARG A 109 13.80 5.96 -22.02
N VAL A 110 14.36 4.76 -22.16
CA VAL A 110 15.80 4.55 -22.40
C VAL A 110 16.17 4.78 -23.87
N HIS A 111 15.28 4.46 -24.81
CA HIS A 111 15.59 4.49 -26.25
C HIS A 111 14.87 5.58 -27.04
N GLY A 112 13.81 6.17 -26.48
CA GLY A 112 13.03 7.23 -27.09
C GLY A 112 13.35 8.61 -26.52
N GLY A 113 14.63 8.87 -26.24
CA GLY A 113 15.07 10.20 -25.83
C GLY A 113 14.92 11.19 -26.99
N ASP A 114 13.90 12.05 -26.89
CA ASP A 114 13.95 13.45 -27.29
C ASP A 114 14.17 14.31 -26.04
#